data_AF-A0A841HWN2-F1
#
_entry.id   AF-A0A841HWN2-F1
#
_cell.length_a   1.000
_cell.length_b   1.000
_cell.length_c   1.000
_cell.angle_alpha   90.00
_cell.angle_beta   90.00
_cell.angle_gamma   90.00
#
_symmetry.space_group_name_H-M   'P 1'
#
loop_
_entity.id
_entity.type
_entity.pdbx_description
1 polymer ?
#
loop_
_entity_poly.entity_id
_entity_poly.type
_entity_poly.pdbx_seq_one_letter_code
_entity_poly.pdbx_strand_id
1 'polypeptide(L)'
;MAHGDPLTRGAHTSSEQILDLRDDLEREAEPATLYFDTPTLPVSLEAIERGDPLPLDRARPVLVVCAAGLQSKLAALYLEADGYRARSLEGGLMRLRSSETRLRLEGVRSVPAGLPRHPWVRMLRFEDGVLEVWGRLSEAELLGMLETPPTRPVNVHG
;
A
#
# COMPACT_ATOMS: atom_id res chain seq x y z
N MET A 1 6.91 15.33 23.87
CA MET A 1 5.54 14.87 23.64
C MET A 1 5.60 13.88 22.48
N ALA A 2 5.35 12.60 22.73
CA ALA A 2 5.43 11.57 21.70
C ALA A 2 4.20 11.68 20.79
N HIS A 3 4.38 12.08 19.54
CA HIS A 3 3.35 11.92 18.53
C HIS A 3 3.14 10.43 18.31
N GLY A 4 1.94 9.92 18.64
CA GLY A 4 1.59 8.52 18.53
C GLY A 4 1.85 8.01 17.12
N ASP A 5 2.58 6.90 17.02
CA ASP A 5 2.91 6.25 15.76
C ASP A 5 1.68 5.51 15.22
N PRO A 6 1.08 5.94 14.11
CA PRO A 6 -0.16 5.34 13.63
C PRO A 6 0.14 4.21 12.63
N LEU A 7 1.33 3.60 12.62
CA LEU A 7 1.66 2.54 11.66
C LEU A 7 0.89 1.22 11.86
N THR A 8 0.04 1.11 12.89
CA THR A 8 -0.78 -0.07 13.16
C THR A 8 -2.19 0.09 12.59
N ARG A 9 -2.54 -0.73 11.60
CA ARG A 9 -3.88 -0.96 11.02
C ARG A 9 -4.73 0.32 10.77
N GLY A 10 -4.82 0.77 9.52
CA GLY A 10 -5.89 1.67 9.06
C GLY A 10 -5.67 3.18 9.28
N ALA A 11 -4.43 3.65 9.42
CA ALA A 11 -4.15 5.03 9.82
C ALA A 11 -4.24 6.12 8.74
N HIS A 12 -4.41 5.75 7.48
CA HIS A 12 -4.74 6.73 6.46
C HIS A 12 -6.25 6.77 6.34
N THR A 13 -6.84 7.60 7.17
CA THR A 13 -8.29 7.85 7.25
C THR A 13 -8.82 8.15 5.85
N SER A 14 -9.98 7.59 5.51
CA SER A 14 -10.70 7.72 4.23
C SER A 14 -11.01 9.16 3.77
N SER A 15 -10.62 10.18 4.55
CA SER A 15 -10.82 11.59 4.26
C SER A 15 -9.70 12.23 3.43
N GLU A 16 -8.48 11.68 3.43
CA GLU A 16 -7.34 12.27 2.71
C GLU A 16 -7.41 11.98 1.21
N GLN A 17 -6.86 12.87 0.39
CA GLN A 17 -6.55 12.64 -1.01
C GLN A 17 -5.09 12.23 -1.10
N ILE A 18 -4.75 11.20 -1.88
CA ILE A 18 -3.38 10.68 -1.92
C ILE A 18 -2.78 10.94 -3.30
N LEU A 19 -1.64 11.60 -3.34
CA LEU A 19 -0.82 11.79 -4.54
C LEU A 19 0.36 10.82 -4.51
N ASP A 20 0.55 10.03 -5.56
CA ASP A 20 1.66 9.10 -5.71
C ASP A 20 2.65 9.61 -6.78
N LEU A 21 3.83 10.03 -6.33
CA LEU A 21 4.88 10.61 -7.19
C LEU A 21 5.76 9.59 -7.89
N ARG A 22 5.58 8.30 -7.60
CA ARG A 22 6.37 7.22 -8.20
C ARG A 22 6.14 7.14 -9.71
N ASP A 23 7.01 6.44 -10.42
CA ASP A 23 6.75 6.14 -11.83
C ASP A 23 5.77 4.96 -12.00
N ASP A 24 5.40 4.66 -13.25
CA ASP A 24 4.47 3.57 -13.55
C ASP A 24 5.03 2.20 -13.15
N LEU A 25 6.32 1.96 -13.36
CA LEU A 25 6.95 0.67 -13.05
C LEU A 25 6.99 0.42 -11.54
N GLU A 26 7.31 1.44 -10.76
CA GLU A 26 7.27 1.39 -9.30
C GLU A 26 5.85 1.12 -8.77
N ARG A 27 4.83 1.74 -9.37
CA ARG A 27 3.43 1.51 -8.99
C ARG A 27 2.92 0.14 -9.39
N GLU A 28 3.34 -0.37 -10.55
CA GLU A 28 2.99 -1.71 -11.01
C GLU A 28 3.65 -2.79 -10.13
N ALA A 29 4.92 -2.61 -9.81
CA ALA A 29 5.67 -3.53 -8.95
C ALA A 29 5.15 -3.52 -7.50
N GLU A 30 4.71 -2.36 -7.02
CA GLU A 30 4.19 -2.19 -5.67
C GLU A 30 2.97 -1.25 -5.67
N PRO A 31 1.77 -1.79 -5.93
CA PRO A 31 0.55 -1.00 -5.93
C PRO A 31 0.30 -0.35 -4.58
N ALA A 32 -0.06 0.94 -4.60
CA ALA A 32 -0.32 1.71 -3.39
C ALA A 32 -1.49 1.13 -2.55
N THR A 33 -2.36 0.32 -3.18
CA THR A 33 -3.45 -0.43 -2.54
C THR A 33 -2.98 -1.44 -1.48
N LEU A 34 -1.68 -1.81 -1.49
CA LEU A 34 -1.08 -2.59 -0.40
C LEU A 34 -1.08 -1.81 0.94
N TYR A 35 -1.09 -0.49 0.86
CA TYR A 35 -0.89 0.42 1.99
C TYR A 35 -2.10 1.29 2.28
N PHE A 36 -2.85 1.70 1.24
CA PHE A 36 -3.97 2.63 1.36
C PHE A 36 -5.25 2.02 0.79
N ASP A 37 -6.35 2.18 1.54
CA ASP A 37 -7.69 1.82 1.06
C ASP A 37 -8.29 2.91 0.15
N THR A 38 -7.69 4.11 0.16
CA THR A 38 -8.09 5.24 -0.69
C THR A 38 -7.32 5.19 -2.02
N PRO A 39 -8.00 5.37 -3.18
CA PRO A 39 -7.32 5.46 -4.46
C PRO A 39 -6.27 6.59 -4.48
N THR A 40 -5.11 6.30 -5.06
CA THR A 40 -4.05 7.28 -5.25
C THR A 40 -4.12 7.91 -6.63
N LEU A 41 -3.91 9.23 -6.72
CA LEU A 41 -3.75 9.94 -7.97
C LEU A 41 -2.26 9.95 -8.37
N PRO A 42 -1.88 9.32 -9.49
CA PRO A 42 -0.52 9.42 -10.00
C PRO A 42 -0.25 10.83 -10.52
N VAL A 43 0.85 11.44 -10.09
CA VAL A 43 1.27 12.78 -10.52
C VAL A 43 2.78 12.91 -10.44
N SER A 44 3.43 13.55 -11.40
CA SER A 44 4.88 13.79 -11.28
C SER A 44 5.16 14.99 -10.37
N LEU A 45 6.34 15.00 -9.75
CA LEU A 45 6.82 16.20 -9.04
C LEU A 45 6.88 17.41 -9.98
N GLU A 46 7.30 17.22 -11.23
CA GLU A 46 7.39 18.28 -12.24
C GLU A 46 6.02 18.93 -12.53
N ALA A 47 4.94 18.14 -12.58
CA ALA A 47 3.59 18.68 -12.78
C ALA A 47 3.18 19.59 -11.61
N ILE A 48 3.53 19.21 -10.39
CA ILE A 48 3.30 20.03 -9.19
C ILE A 48 4.17 21.30 -9.23
N GLU A 49 5.45 21.17 -9.57
CA GLU A 49 6.40 22.29 -9.70
C GLU A 49 5.95 23.34 -10.72
N ARG A 50 5.35 22.91 -11.84
CA ARG A 50 4.80 23.79 -12.86
C ARG A 50 3.45 24.40 -12.48
N GLY A 51 2.83 23.98 -11.38
CA GLY A 51 1.50 24.40 -10.97
C GLY A 51 0.40 23.90 -11.90
N ASP A 52 0.58 22.72 -12.50
CA ASP A 52 -0.45 22.12 -13.36
C ASP A 52 -1.75 21.90 -12.55
N PRO A 53 -2.92 22.11 -13.16
CA PRO A 53 -4.19 21.89 -12.49
C PRO A 53 -4.35 20.41 -12.11
N LEU A 54 -4.48 20.15 -10.81
CA LEU A 54 -4.75 18.82 -10.26
C LEU A 54 -6.23 18.69 -9.88
N PRO A 55 -6.87 17.52 -10.06
CA PRO A 55 -8.24 17.26 -9.64
C PRO A 55 -8.33 17.04 -8.11
N LEU A 56 -7.89 18.03 -7.34
CA LEU A 56 -7.87 18.01 -5.87
C LEU A 56 -8.93 18.93 -5.29
N ASP A 57 -9.66 18.41 -4.30
CA ASP A 57 -10.54 19.19 -3.45
C ASP A 57 -9.72 19.94 -2.40
N ARG A 58 -9.75 21.28 -2.43
CA ARG A 58 -9.04 22.14 -1.47
C ARG A 58 -9.54 22.01 -0.03
N ALA A 59 -10.77 21.52 0.18
CA ALA A 59 -11.31 21.29 1.52
C ALA A 59 -10.76 20.01 2.18
N ARG A 60 -10.16 19.11 1.40
CA ARG A 60 -9.67 17.82 1.89
C ARG A 60 -8.14 17.81 2.03
N PRO A 61 -7.58 17.26 3.11
CA PRO A 61 -6.14 17.13 3.26
C PRO A 61 -5.52 16.28 2.14
N VAL A 62 -4.29 16.60 1.76
CA VAL A 62 -3.52 15.90 0.74
C VAL A 62 -2.34 15.18 1.40
N LEU A 63 -2.23 13.88 1.20
CA LEU A 63 -1.06 13.09 1.53
C LEU A 63 -0.25 12.84 0.26
N VAL A 64 1.01 13.25 0.24
CA VAL A 64 1.92 12.98 -0.87
C VAL A 64 2.86 11.83 -0.50
N VAL A 65 2.99 10.86 -1.41
CA VAL A 65 3.85 9.70 -1.24
C VAL A 65 4.83 9.58 -2.39
N CYS A 66 6.03 9.08 -2.08
CA CYS A 66 7.00 8.59 -3.05
C CYS A 66 7.74 7.40 -2.44
N ALA A 67 8.74 6.86 -3.12
CA ALA A 67 9.48 5.68 -2.66
C ALA A 67 10.10 5.87 -1.25
N ALA A 68 10.88 6.94 -1.05
CA ALA A 68 11.69 7.17 0.16
C ALA A 68 11.34 8.45 0.95
N GLY A 69 10.38 9.23 0.47
CA GLY A 69 9.87 10.43 1.16
C GLY A 69 10.55 11.76 0.83
N LEU A 70 11.62 11.77 0.02
CA LEU A 70 12.33 13.02 -0.33
C LEU A 70 11.48 13.89 -1.28
N GLN A 71 11.07 13.34 -2.41
CA GLN A 71 10.27 14.08 -3.40
C GLN A 71 8.89 14.48 -2.85
N SER A 72 8.27 13.62 -2.04
CA SER A 72 6.96 13.93 -1.46
C SER A 72 7.02 15.07 -0.44
N LYS A 73 8.14 15.23 0.29
CA LYS A 73 8.37 16.40 1.15
C LYS A 73 8.40 17.69 0.32
N LEU A 74 9.15 17.70 -0.78
CA LEU A 74 9.24 18.86 -1.66
C LEU A 74 7.89 19.19 -2.31
N ALA A 75 7.19 18.20 -2.85
CA ALA A 75 5.86 18.38 -3.42
C ALA A 75 4.84 18.91 -2.40
N ALA A 76 4.88 18.43 -1.16
CA ALA A 76 4.00 18.93 -0.11
C ALA A 76 4.21 20.44 0.13
N LEU A 77 5.46 20.92 0.12
CA LEU A 77 5.77 22.34 0.26
C LEU A 77 5.22 23.19 -0.90
N TYR A 78 5.32 22.70 -2.14
CA TYR A 78 4.72 23.40 -3.29
C TYR A 78 3.19 23.46 -3.20
N LEU A 79 2.55 22.34 -2.83
CA LEU A 79 1.10 22.31 -2.64
C LEU A 79 0.65 23.20 -1.48
N GLU A 80 1.41 23.27 -0.39
CA GLU A 80 1.14 24.21 0.71
C GLU A 80 1.25 25.66 0.23
N ALA A 81 2.26 26.00 -0.58
CA ALA A 81 2.40 27.33 -1.18
C ALA A 81 1.20 27.69 -2.10
N ASP A 82 0.62 26.70 -2.77
CA ASP A 82 -0.59 26.85 -3.59
C ASP A 82 -1.90 26.85 -2.77
N GLY A 83 -1.80 26.76 -1.44
CA GLY A 83 -2.92 26.85 -0.51
C GLY A 83 -3.66 25.54 -0.26
N TYR A 84 -3.05 24.38 -0.54
CA TYR A 84 -3.56 23.09 -0.12
C TYR A 84 -3.10 22.75 1.30
N ARG A 85 -3.91 21.98 2.04
CA ARG A 85 -3.47 21.35 3.29
C ARG A 85 -2.74 20.05 2.97
N ALA A 86 -1.47 20.15 2.58
CA ALA A 86 -0.67 19.01 2.16
C ALA A 86 0.32 18.53 3.23
N ARG A 87 0.63 17.24 3.24
CA ARG A 87 1.70 16.64 4.05
C ARG A 87 2.36 15.50 3.30
N SER A 88 3.63 15.22 3.60
CA SER A 88 4.33 14.05 3.05
C SER A 88 4.26 12.85 3.99
N LEU A 89 4.25 11.63 3.44
CA LEU A 89 4.58 10.43 4.21
C LEU A 89 6.08 10.38 4.50
N GLU A 90 6.45 10.58 5.77
CA GLU A 90 7.85 10.49 6.19
C GLU A 90 8.43 9.08 5.91
N GLY A 91 9.60 9.04 5.29
CA GLY A 91 10.26 7.79 4.87
C GLY A 91 9.60 7.10 3.66
N GLY A 92 8.56 7.70 3.07
CA GLY A 92 7.87 7.17 1.90
C GLY A 92 7.28 5.76 2.13
N LEU A 93 7.04 5.04 1.04
CA LEU A 93 6.58 3.66 1.13
C LEU A 93 7.62 2.71 1.72
N MET A 94 8.91 3.05 1.69
CA MET A 94 9.95 2.30 2.41
C MET A 94 9.65 2.18 3.91
N ARG A 95 9.12 3.23 4.54
CA ARG A 95 8.73 3.16 5.96
C ARG A 95 7.60 2.15 6.18
N LEU A 96 6.63 2.10 5.27
CA LEU A 96 5.52 1.15 5.36
C LEU A 96 5.99 -0.29 5.14
N ARG A 97 6.87 -0.52 4.16
CA ARG A 97 7.53 -1.82 3.96
C ARG A 97 8.27 -2.31 5.20
N SER A 98 8.96 -1.41 5.91
CA SER A 98 9.70 -1.80 7.12
C SER A 98 8.79 -2.24 8.28
N SER A 99 7.50 -1.94 8.21
CA SER A 99 6.49 -2.39 9.18
C SER A 99 5.78 -3.69 8.79
N GLU A 100 6.11 -4.27 7.63
CA GLU A 100 5.50 -5.52 7.18
C GLU A 100 5.87 -6.69 8.09
N THR A 101 4.89 -7.56 8.31
CA THR A 101 5.12 -8.85 8.97
C THR A 101 5.75 -9.82 7.97
N ARG A 102 6.72 -10.58 8.45
CA ARG A 102 7.27 -11.75 7.76
C ARG A 102 6.79 -13.00 8.48
N LEU A 103 5.83 -13.70 7.88
CA LEU A 103 5.32 -14.97 8.39
C LEU A 103 6.06 -16.11 7.72
N ARG A 104 6.37 -17.15 8.50
CA ARG A 104 6.96 -18.40 8.01
C ARG A 104 6.18 -19.57 8.59
N LEU A 105 5.63 -20.40 7.71
CA LEU A 105 4.90 -21.60 8.07
C LEU A 105 5.57 -22.82 7.45
N GLU A 106 5.73 -23.88 8.24
CA GLU A 106 6.32 -25.15 7.81
C GLU A 106 5.23 -26.21 7.66
N GLY A 107 5.50 -27.26 6.88
CA GLY A 107 4.54 -28.34 6.64
C GLY A 107 3.35 -27.94 5.75
N VAL A 108 3.45 -26.81 5.04
CA VAL A 108 2.42 -26.34 4.11
C VAL A 108 2.44 -27.22 2.85
N ARG A 109 1.28 -27.78 2.49
CA ARG A 109 1.17 -28.70 1.33
C ARG A 109 1.07 -27.96 0.00
N SER A 110 0.43 -26.80 0.00
CA SER A 110 0.21 -25.98 -1.19
C SER A 110 -0.11 -24.54 -0.81
N VAL A 111 0.12 -23.62 -1.74
CA VAL A 111 -0.26 -22.20 -1.59
C VAL A 111 -1.74 -22.04 -1.93
N PRO A 112 -2.57 -21.44 -1.04
CA PRO A 112 -3.96 -21.14 -1.35
C PRO A 112 -4.07 -20.25 -2.60
N ALA A 113 -4.97 -20.57 -3.53
CA ALA A 113 -5.09 -19.87 -4.81
C ALA A 113 -5.37 -18.36 -4.69
N GLY A 114 -6.00 -17.93 -3.60
CA GLY A 114 -6.26 -16.52 -3.30
C GLY A 114 -5.06 -15.78 -2.70
N LEU A 115 -4.08 -16.48 -2.12
CA LEU A 115 -2.96 -15.86 -1.41
C LEU A 115 -2.07 -14.98 -2.31
N PRO A 116 -1.69 -15.40 -3.55
CA PRO A 116 -0.90 -14.55 -4.44
C PRO A 116 -1.57 -13.26 -4.89
N ARG A 117 -2.90 -13.17 -4.81
CA ARG A 117 -3.69 -11.98 -5.19
C ARG A 117 -4.26 -11.25 -3.99
N HIS A 118 -3.90 -11.68 -2.79
CA HIS A 118 -4.48 -11.11 -1.59
C HIS A 118 -3.98 -9.67 -1.41
N PRO A 119 -4.85 -8.69 -1.14
CA PRO A 119 -4.49 -7.26 -1.11
C PRO A 119 -3.46 -6.89 -0.04
N TRP A 120 -3.19 -7.79 0.91
CA TRP A 120 -2.22 -7.59 1.99
C TRP A 120 -0.97 -8.47 1.86
N VAL A 121 -0.83 -9.22 0.77
CA VAL A 121 0.37 -10.00 0.47
C VAL A 121 1.17 -9.26 -0.59
N ARG A 122 2.36 -8.79 -0.21
CA ARG A 122 3.28 -8.14 -1.15
C ARG A 122 4.15 -9.16 -1.86
N MET A 123 4.63 -10.14 -1.09
CA MET A 123 5.52 -11.16 -1.60
C MET A 123 5.21 -12.47 -0.90
N LEU A 124 5.42 -13.58 -1.60
CA LEU A 124 5.41 -14.91 -1.02
C LEU A 124 6.51 -15.75 -1.65
N ARG A 125 6.98 -16.74 -0.89
CA ARG A 125 7.88 -17.79 -1.36
C ARG A 125 7.36 -19.11 -0.84
N PHE A 126 7.32 -20.12 -1.70
CA PHE A 126 6.95 -21.47 -1.30
C PHE A 126 7.97 -22.47 -1.84
N GLU A 127 8.64 -23.18 -0.94
CA GLU A 127 9.72 -24.11 -1.26
C GLU A 127 9.84 -25.19 -0.17
N ASP A 128 9.97 -26.45 -0.56
CA ASP A 128 10.14 -27.60 0.34
C ASP A 128 9.14 -27.65 1.52
N GLY A 129 7.87 -27.31 1.25
CA GLY A 129 6.81 -27.31 2.26
C GLY A 129 6.87 -26.13 3.24
N VAL A 130 7.72 -25.14 2.97
CA VAL A 130 7.83 -23.89 3.71
C VAL A 130 7.17 -22.76 2.93
N LEU A 131 6.21 -22.09 3.55
CA LEU A 131 5.57 -20.88 3.03
C LEU A 131 6.09 -19.66 3.80
N GLU A 132 6.77 -18.76 3.10
CA GLU A 132 7.10 -17.42 3.60
C GLU A 132 6.15 -16.39 2.96
N VAL A 133 5.58 -15.51 3.79
CA VAL A 133 4.69 -14.43 3.35
C VAL A 133 5.19 -13.11 3.93
N TRP A 134 5.36 -12.11 3.07
CA TRP A 134 5.66 -10.73 3.46
C TRP A 134 4.47 -9.84 3.13
N GLY A 135 4.04 -9.05 4.11
CA GLY A 135 2.98 -8.08 3.92
C GLY A 135 2.32 -7.69 5.23
N ARG A 136 1.01 -7.46 5.19
CA ARG A 136 0.21 -6.98 6.32
C ARG A 136 -0.79 -8.02 6.84
N LEU A 137 -0.70 -9.23 6.31
CA LEU A 137 -1.49 -10.38 6.76
C LEU A 137 -1.02 -10.83 8.14
N SER A 138 -1.96 -11.06 9.05
CA SER A 138 -1.67 -11.69 10.35
C SER A 138 -1.56 -13.21 10.22
N GLU A 139 -0.89 -13.86 11.18
CA GLU A 139 -0.77 -15.31 11.22
C GLU A 139 -2.14 -16.01 11.25
N ALA A 140 -3.09 -15.49 12.04
CA ALA A 140 -4.44 -16.04 12.13
C ALA A 140 -5.20 -15.99 10.79
N GLU A 141 -5.06 -14.89 10.03
CA GLU A 141 -5.66 -14.77 8.69
C GLU A 141 -5.00 -15.75 7.72
N LEU A 142 -3.68 -15.89 7.77
CA LEU A 142 -2.95 -16.84 6.93
C LEU A 142 -3.36 -18.29 7.21
N LEU A 143 -3.48 -18.67 8.48
CA LEU A 143 -3.93 -20.00 8.89
C LEU A 143 -5.37 -20.28 8.43
N GLY A 144 -6.29 -19.32 8.60
CA GLY A 144 -7.67 -19.47 8.12
C GLY A 144 -7.76 -19.68 6.60
N MET A 145 -6.85 -19.07 5.82
CA MET A 145 -6.77 -19.30 4.37
C MET A 145 -6.24 -20.70 4.00
N LEU A 146 -5.41 -21.31 4.85
CA LEU A 146 -4.87 -22.66 4.65
C LEU A 146 -5.87 -23.76 5.06
N GLU A 147 -6.72 -23.48 6.04
CA GLU A 147 -7.76 -24.40 6.51
C GLU A 147 -8.98 -24.44 5.57
N THR A 148 -9.19 -23.38 4.79
CA THR A 148 -10.31 -23.31 3.84
C THR A 148 -9.97 -24.14 2.58
N PRO A 149 -10.69 -25.23 2.26
CA PRO A 149 -10.45 -25.97 1.04
C PRO A 149 -10.74 -25.07 -0.17
N PRO A 150 -9.97 -25.18 -1.28
CA PRO A 150 -10.24 -24.40 -2.47
C PRO A 150 -11.68 -24.67 -2.92
N THR A 151 -12.53 -23.64 -2.93
CA THR A 151 -13.85 -23.70 -3.56
C THR A 151 -13.63 -24.07 -5.03
N ARG A 152 -13.94 -25.32 -5.39
CA ARG A 152 -13.96 -25.75 -6.79
C ARG A 152 -14.82 -24.76 -7.56
N PRO A 153 -14.38 -24.25 -8.72
CA PRO A 153 -15.31 -23.57 -9.61
C PRO A 153 -16.42 -24.55 -9.96
N VAL A 154 -17.64 -24.23 -9.56
CA VAL A 154 -18.83 -24.94 -10.05
C VAL A 154 -18.96 -24.50 -11.51
N ASN A 155 -18.55 -25.35 -12.45
CA ASN A 155 -18.91 -25.16 -13.85
C ASN A 155 -20.43 -25.23 -13.93
N VAL A 156 -21.09 -24.07 -14.04
CA VAL A 156 -22.44 -23.97 -14.55
C VAL A 156 -22.36 -24.12 -16.07
N HIS A 157 -22.38 -25.37 -16.53
CA HIS A 157 -22.81 -25.69 -17.89
C HIS A 157 -24.28 -26.05 -17.79
N GLY A 158 -25.13 -25.13 -18.25
CA GLY A 158 -26.54 -25.33 -18.57
C GLY A 158 -26.78 -24.73 -19.94
#